data_AF-A0A1F3MMX2-F1
#
_entry.id   AF-A0A1F3MMX2-F1
#
_cell.length_a   1.000
_cell.length_b   1.000
_cell.length_c   1.000
_cell.angle_alpha   90.00
_cell.angle_beta   90.00
_cell.angle_gamma   90.00
#
_symmetry.space_group_name_H-M   'P 1'
#
loop_
_entity.id
_entity.type
_entity.pdbx_description
1 polymer ?
#
loop_
_entity_poly.entity_id
_entity_poly.type
_entity_poly.pdbx_seq_one_letter_code
_entity_poly.pdbx_strand_id
1 'polypeptide(L)'
;MIFKKKVFPEGQAPALDQVVDQLKSLDNKNKKLMFRMFILYLGFAIFYLGLLILNPDQELTVENRVQGVIYILIFVIAAFFFRYHYRKTYKADYTAPVLKMLEDARDRHKLLRPGKVWFMVFIVVVTDIVVTWAMIGDTSFPESWSLLTSILVIQAGYYAVMGISFLIGYLIWRKKSRPLVRNLTRIIDELRTDETPMNDL
;
A
#
# COMPACT_ATOMS: atom_id res chain seq x y z
N MET A 1 -9.18 -5.29 -22.53
CA MET A 1 -10.11 -6.31 -21.98
C MET A 1 -10.98 -5.65 -20.90
N ILE A 2 -12.15 -5.16 -21.29
CA ILE A 2 -13.08 -4.41 -20.41
C ILE A 2 -13.97 -5.45 -19.72
N PHE A 3 -13.78 -5.67 -18.41
CA PHE A 3 -14.69 -6.50 -17.64
C PHE A 3 -16.04 -5.78 -17.51
N LYS A 4 -17.10 -6.35 -18.10
CA LYS A 4 -18.49 -5.96 -17.85
C LYS A 4 -18.72 -5.88 -16.35
N LYS A 5 -19.00 -4.66 -15.89
CA LYS A 5 -19.29 -4.34 -14.49
C LYS A 5 -20.66 -4.96 -14.17
N LYS A 6 -20.70 -6.12 -13.49
CA LYS A 6 -21.92 -6.55 -12.79
C LYS A 6 -22.07 -5.62 -11.57
N VAL A 7 -22.62 -4.43 -11.82
CA VAL A 7 -23.15 -3.56 -10.76
C VAL A 7 -24.46 -4.20 -10.36
N PHE A 8 -24.53 -4.73 -9.14
CA PHE A 8 -25.79 -5.24 -8.61
C PHE A 8 -26.76 -4.07 -8.45
N PRO A 9 -28.02 -4.22 -8.87
CA PRO A 9 -29.05 -3.24 -8.55
C PRO A 9 -29.13 -3.09 -7.02
N GLU A 10 -29.28 -1.85 -6.55
CA GLU A 10 -29.46 -1.56 -5.13
C GLU A 10 -30.69 -2.33 -4.62
N GLY A 11 -30.50 -3.29 -3.71
CA GLY A 11 -31.59 -3.98 -3.01
C GLY A 11 -31.49 -5.49 -2.89
N GLN A 12 -30.70 -6.20 -3.72
CA GLN A 12 -30.53 -7.66 -3.59
C GLN A 12 -29.15 -8.05 -3.11
N ALA A 13 -29.11 -9.04 -2.20
CA ALA A 13 -27.85 -9.62 -1.78
C ALA A 13 -27.23 -10.44 -2.91
N PRO A 14 -25.98 -10.18 -3.32
CA PRO A 14 -25.31 -11.06 -4.26
C PRO A 14 -25.18 -12.44 -3.62
N ALA A 15 -25.51 -13.48 -4.38
CA ALA A 15 -25.35 -14.86 -3.93
C ALA A 15 -23.91 -15.11 -3.43
N LEU A 16 -23.76 -15.90 -2.35
CA LEU A 16 -22.49 -16.17 -1.69
C LEU A 16 -21.39 -16.58 -2.68
N ASP A 17 -21.70 -17.48 -3.61
CA ASP A 17 -20.77 -17.96 -4.64
C ASP A 17 -20.22 -16.81 -5.50
N GLN A 18 -21.06 -15.83 -5.86
CA GLN A 18 -20.65 -14.68 -6.64
C GLN A 18 -19.71 -13.76 -5.86
N VAL A 19 -19.93 -13.61 -4.54
CA VAL A 19 -19.04 -12.85 -3.66
C VAL A 19 -17.69 -13.54 -3.50
N VAL A 20 -17.70 -14.87 -3.34
CA VAL A 20 -16.48 -15.69 -3.25
C VAL A 20 -15.66 -15.61 -4.55
N ASP A 21 -16.30 -15.66 -5.71
CA ASP A 21 -15.62 -15.54 -7.00
C ASP A 21 -15.00 -14.15 -7.20
N GLN A 22 -15.73 -13.09 -6.83
CA GLN A 22 -15.21 -11.72 -6.85
C GLN A 22 -14.01 -11.55 -5.90
N LEU A 23 -14.08 -12.15 -4.72
CA LEU A 23 -13.02 -12.15 -3.73
C LEU A 23 -11.76 -12.86 -4.27
N LYS A 24 -11.90 -14.07 -4.83
CA LYS A 24 -10.80 -14.82 -5.45
C LYS A 24 -10.17 -14.04 -6.61
N SER A 25 -10.98 -13.41 -7.46
CA SER A 25 -10.50 -12.57 -8.57
C SER A 25 -9.71 -11.37 -8.07
N LEU A 26 -10.19 -10.68 -7.04
CA LEU A 26 -9.53 -9.53 -6.45
C LEU A 26 -8.25 -9.91 -5.71
N ASP A 27 -8.27 -11.01 -4.95
CA ASP A 27 -7.10 -11.55 -4.25
C ASP A 27 -6.00 -11.95 -5.25
N ASN A 28 -6.35 -12.57 -6.38
CA ASN A 28 -5.38 -12.88 -7.44
C ASN A 28 -4.79 -11.62 -8.10
N LYS A 29 -5.62 -10.60 -8.35
CA LYS A 29 -5.14 -9.30 -8.87
C LYS A 29 -4.20 -8.61 -7.87
N ASN A 30 -4.56 -8.60 -6.59
CA ASN A 30 -3.74 -8.03 -5.53
C ASN A 30 -2.43 -8.81 -5.35
N LYS A 31 -2.47 -10.14 -5.40
CA LYS A 31 -1.28 -11.00 -5.38
C LYS A 31 -0.31 -10.62 -6.51
N LYS A 32 -0.80 -10.50 -7.75
CA LYS A 32 0.02 -10.06 -8.90
C LYS A 32 0.57 -8.65 -8.69
N LEU A 33 -0.22 -7.72 -8.16
CA LEU A 33 0.22 -6.37 -7.86
C LEU A 33 1.34 -6.35 -6.79
N MET A 34 1.14 -7.04 -5.66
CA MET A 34 2.15 -7.11 -4.59
C MET A 34 3.46 -7.72 -5.09
N PHE A 35 3.39 -8.75 -5.94
CA PHE A 35 4.61 -9.33 -6.54
C PHE A 35 5.30 -8.36 -7.49
N ARG A 36 4.56 -7.67 -8.36
CA ARG A 36 5.13 -6.63 -9.24
C ARG A 36 5.78 -5.50 -8.45
N MET A 37 5.15 -5.05 -7.38
CA MET A 37 5.72 -4.04 -6.48
C MET A 37 6.99 -4.56 -5.80
N PHE A 38 7.00 -5.80 -5.31
CA PHE A 38 8.22 -6.40 -4.77
C PHE A 38 9.38 -6.36 -5.78
N ILE A 39 9.15 -6.79 -7.03
CA ILE A 39 10.18 -6.76 -8.08
C ILE A 39 10.60 -5.33 -8.42
N LEU A 40 9.66 -4.39 -8.50
CA LEU A 40 9.94 -2.97 -8.78
C LEU A 40 10.84 -2.35 -7.72
N TYR A 41 10.48 -2.48 -6.44
CA TYR A 41 11.26 -1.92 -5.33
C TYR A 41 12.63 -2.61 -5.18
N LEU A 42 12.71 -3.92 -5.40
CA LEU A 42 13.98 -4.63 -5.42
C LEU A 42 14.87 -4.17 -6.59
N GLY A 43 14.27 -3.93 -7.77
CA GLY A 43 14.95 -3.38 -8.94
C GLY A 43 15.52 -1.99 -8.65
N PHE A 44 14.75 -1.10 -8.01
CA PHE A 44 15.25 0.20 -7.57
C PHE A 44 16.38 0.07 -6.55
N ALA A 45 16.26 -0.81 -5.55
CA ALA A 45 17.35 -1.03 -4.58
C ALA A 45 18.67 -1.42 -5.28
N ILE A 46 18.61 -2.37 -6.24
CA ILE A 46 19.79 -2.80 -7.00
C ILE A 46 20.33 -1.68 -7.88
N PHE A 47 19.45 -0.94 -8.55
CA PHE A 47 19.82 0.19 -9.40
C PHE A 47 20.55 1.28 -8.61
N TYR A 48 19.98 1.72 -7.48
CA TYR A 48 20.60 2.73 -6.62
C TYR A 48 21.88 2.24 -5.95
N LEU A 49 21.97 0.94 -5.61
CA LEU A 49 23.21 0.34 -5.13
C LEU A 49 24.30 0.37 -6.21
N GLY A 50 23.94 0.06 -7.45
CA GLY A 50 24.84 0.18 -8.60
C GLY A 50 25.33 1.61 -8.78
N LEU A 51 24.43 2.60 -8.73
CA LEU A 51 24.80 4.02 -8.78
C LEU A 51 25.76 4.38 -7.64
N LEU A 52 25.51 3.94 -6.41
CA LEU A 52 26.36 4.26 -5.26
C LEU A 52 27.78 3.67 -5.37
N ILE A 53 27.91 2.43 -5.87
CA ILE A 53 29.20 1.73 -5.97
C ILE A 53 29.99 2.20 -7.19
N LEU A 54 29.31 2.37 -8.33
CA LEU A 54 29.95 2.68 -9.60
C LEU A 54 30.16 4.18 -9.83
N ASN A 55 29.71 5.04 -8.92
CA ASN A 55 29.85 6.48 -9.10
C ASN A 55 31.34 6.86 -9.17
N PRO A 56 31.84 7.35 -10.33
CA PRO A 56 33.24 7.73 -10.48
C PRO A 56 33.53 9.12 -9.89
N ASP A 57 32.51 9.83 -9.42
CA ASP A 57 32.63 11.18 -8.91
C ASP A 57 33.42 11.21 -7.58
N GLN A 58 34.56 11.89 -7.62
CA GLN A 58 35.49 12.03 -6.50
C GLN A 58 34.99 13.06 -5.47
N GLU A 59 33.99 13.88 -5.81
CA GLU A 59 33.40 14.89 -4.93
C GLU A 59 32.29 14.31 -4.03
N LEU A 60 32.00 13.00 -4.14
CA LEU A 60 31.08 12.34 -3.23
C LEU A 60 31.58 12.35 -1.79
N THR A 61 31.00 13.25 -1.01
CA THR A 61 31.17 13.30 0.44
C THR A 61 30.67 12.00 1.09
N VAL A 62 31.18 11.71 2.29
CA VAL A 62 30.70 10.59 3.10
C VAL A 62 29.20 10.75 3.40
N GLU A 63 28.75 11.99 3.59
CA GLU A 63 27.35 12.35 3.81
C GLU A 63 26.44 11.87 2.66
N ASN A 64 26.82 12.17 1.41
CA ASN A 64 26.08 11.74 0.22
C ASN A 64 25.99 10.19 0.14
N ARG A 65 27.07 9.49 0.52
CA ARG A 65 27.07 8.02 0.56
C ARG A 65 26.13 7.47 1.63
N VAL A 66 26.11 8.08 2.82
CA VAL A 66 25.19 7.71 3.90
C VAL A 66 23.74 7.90 3.48
N GLN A 67 23.41 9.04 2.86
CA GLN A 67 22.07 9.30 2.32
C GLN A 67 21.68 8.23 1.28
N GLY A 68 22.59 7.90 0.35
CA GLY A 68 22.38 6.86 -0.65
C GLY A 68 22.11 5.47 -0.03
N VAL A 69 22.86 5.09 1.01
CA VAL A 69 22.62 3.84 1.74
C VAL A 69 21.23 3.84 2.38
N ILE A 70 20.81 4.93 3.00
CA ILE A 70 19.47 5.03 3.61
C ILE A 70 18.38 4.89 2.54
N TYR A 71 18.52 5.52 1.37
CA TYR A 71 17.57 5.34 0.26
C TYR A 71 17.45 3.87 -0.17
N ILE A 72 18.58 3.17 -0.32
CA ILE A 72 18.59 1.74 -0.66
C ILE A 72 17.86 0.93 0.40
N LEU A 73 18.11 1.21 1.69
CA LEU A 73 17.42 0.54 2.80
C LEU A 73 15.90 0.76 2.76
N ILE A 74 15.43 1.97 2.43
CA ILE A 74 13.99 2.25 2.26
C ILE A 74 13.39 1.35 1.16
N PHE A 75 14.05 1.24 0.01
CA PHE A 75 13.60 0.37 -1.08
C PHE A 75 13.58 -1.11 -0.66
N VAL A 76 14.61 -1.57 0.04
CA VAL A 76 14.69 -2.94 0.56
C VAL A 76 13.56 -3.23 1.55
N ILE A 77 13.35 -2.35 2.54
CA ILE A 77 12.28 -2.50 3.54
C ILE A 77 10.91 -2.53 2.85
N ALA A 78 10.66 -1.63 1.89
CA ALA A 78 9.43 -1.61 1.11
C ALA A 78 9.25 -2.90 0.28
N ALA A 79 10.31 -3.42 -0.36
CA ALA A 79 10.27 -4.67 -1.09
C ALA A 79 9.86 -5.83 -0.16
N PHE A 80 10.48 -5.93 1.02
CA PHE A 80 10.14 -6.97 2.01
C PHE A 80 8.72 -6.83 2.55
N PHE A 81 8.21 -5.61 2.71
CA PHE A 81 6.80 -5.36 3.04
C PHE A 81 5.85 -5.93 1.97
N PHE A 82 6.10 -5.66 0.69
CA PHE A 82 5.31 -6.23 -0.40
C PHE A 82 5.44 -7.76 -0.48
N ARG A 83 6.64 -8.30 -0.22
CA ARG A 83 6.87 -9.75 -0.15
C ARG A 83 6.09 -10.40 0.98
N TYR A 84 6.06 -9.77 2.16
CA TYR A 84 5.29 -10.23 3.32
C TYR A 84 3.79 -10.25 3.01
N HIS A 85 3.25 -9.16 2.46
CA HIS A 85 1.84 -9.08 2.08
C HIS A 85 1.48 -10.05 0.95
N TYR A 86 2.37 -10.28 -0.02
CA TYR A 86 2.21 -11.32 -1.02
C TYR A 86 2.05 -12.71 -0.38
N ARG A 87 2.92 -13.09 0.57
CA ARG A 87 2.82 -14.38 1.28
C ARG A 87 1.50 -14.49 2.05
N LYS A 88 1.06 -13.41 2.68
CA LYS A 88 -0.20 -13.39 3.44
C LYS A 88 -1.42 -13.57 2.54
N THR A 89 -1.47 -12.91 1.39
CA THR A 89 -2.55 -13.11 0.40
C THR A 89 -2.49 -14.49 -0.25
N TYR A 90 -1.30 -15.07 -0.40
CA TYR A 90 -1.14 -16.44 -0.92
C TYR A 90 -1.74 -17.51 0.00
N LYS A 91 -1.66 -17.32 1.32
CA LYS A 91 -2.18 -18.26 2.32
C LYS A 91 -3.67 -18.07 2.64
N ALA A 92 -4.45 -17.46 1.74
CA ALA A 92 -5.89 -17.34 1.95
C ALA A 92 -6.52 -18.73 1.88
N ASP A 93 -7.03 -19.21 3.02
CA ASP A 93 -7.69 -20.50 3.12
C ASP A 93 -9.19 -20.33 2.85
N TYR A 94 -9.64 -20.83 1.70
CA TYR A 94 -11.05 -20.85 1.31
C TYR A 94 -11.74 -22.15 1.71
N THR A 95 -11.06 -23.05 2.42
CA THR A 95 -11.61 -24.31 2.97
C THR A 95 -12.02 -24.17 4.43
N ALA A 96 -11.65 -23.06 5.08
CA ALA A 96 -12.10 -22.71 6.42
C ALA A 96 -13.63 -22.50 6.49
N PRO A 97 -14.25 -22.55 7.68
CA PRO A 97 -15.66 -22.21 7.87
C PRO A 97 -16.00 -20.87 7.23
N VAL A 98 -17.16 -20.79 6.57
CA VAL A 98 -17.56 -19.65 5.73
C VAL A 98 -17.45 -18.32 6.48
N LEU A 99 -17.95 -18.27 7.72
CA LEU A 99 -17.90 -17.08 8.56
C LEU A 99 -16.45 -16.59 8.76
N LYS A 100 -15.55 -17.48 9.17
CA LYS A 100 -14.12 -17.18 9.39
C LYS A 100 -13.42 -16.73 8.11
N MET A 101 -13.70 -17.39 6.98
CA MET A 101 -13.16 -17.03 5.67
C MET A 101 -13.59 -15.61 5.27
N LEU A 102 -14.87 -15.26 5.45
CA LEU A 102 -15.42 -13.95 5.13
C LEU A 102 -14.87 -12.85 6.05
N GLU A 103 -14.73 -13.14 7.35
CA GLU A 103 -14.10 -12.24 8.31
C GLU A 103 -12.67 -11.93 7.92
N ASP A 104 -11.84 -12.95 7.69
CA ASP A 104 -10.46 -12.77 7.25
C ASP A 104 -10.38 -11.99 5.94
N ALA A 105 -11.30 -12.24 5.00
CA ALA A 105 -11.38 -11.52 3.74
C ALA A 105 -11.73 -10.03 3.90
N ARG A 106 -12.80 -9.72 4.65
CA ARG A 106 -13.24 -8.35 4.97
C ARG A 106 -12.06 -7.56 5.49
N ASP A 107 -11.34 -8.21 6.37
CA ASP A 107 -10.33 -7.59 7.17
C ASP A 107 -9.06 -7.35 6.31
N ARG A 108 -8.67 -8.29 5.41
CA ARG A 108 -7.58 -8.08 4.44
C ARG A 108 -7.79 -6.87 3.52
N HIS A 109 -9.03 -6.61 3.12
CA HIS A 109 -9.43 -5.56 2.16
C HIS A 109 -9.77 -4.20 2.80
N LYS A 110 -9.70 -4.07 4.12
CA LYS A 110 -9.77 -2.76 4.80
C LYS A 110 -8.60 -1.87 4.37
N LEU A 111 -8.90 -0.60 4.09
CA LEU A 111 -7.92 0.41 3.69
C LEU A 111 -6.92 0.69 4.82
N LEU A 112 -7.44 1.06 5.98
CA LEU A 112 -6.67 1.52 7.13
C LEU A 112 -6.63 0.46 8.22
N ARG A 113 -5.75 -0.53 8.06
CA ARG A 113 -5.38 -1.40 9.18
C ARG A 113 -4.24 -0.73 9.95
N PRO A 114 -4.32 -0.60 11.29
CA PRO A 114 -3.30 0.09 12.09
C PRO A 114 -1.87 -0.31 11.74
N GLY A 115 -1.56 -1.60 11.66
CA GLY A 115 -0.21 -2.05 11.31
C GLY A 115 0.27 -1.67 9.90
N LYS A 116 -0.64 -1.60 8.90
CA LYS A 116 -0.28 -1.13 7.56
C LYS A 116 -0.08 0.39 7.55
N VAL A 117 -0.93 1.12 8.27
CA VAL A 117 -0.86 2.58 8.38
C VAL A 117 0.43 3.00 9.06
N TRP A 118 0.78 2.40 10.20
CA TRP A 118 2.03 2.70 10.90
C TRP A 118 3.27 2.43 10.04
N PHE A 119 3.28 1.33 9.29
CA PHE A 119 4.37 1.08 8.35
C PHE A 119 4.45 2.14 7.24
N MET A 120 3.31 2.55 6.66
CA MET A 120 3.28 3.60 5.65
C MET A 120 3.76 4.94 6.23
N VAL A 121 3.29 5.32 7.42
CA VAL A 121 3.72 6.53 8.13
C VAL A 121 5.23 6.49 8.36
N PHE A 122 5.76 5.37 8.84
CA PHE A 122 7.21 5.19 9.05
C PHE A 122 7.99 5.43 7.75
N ILE A 123 7.60 4.78 6.65
CA ILE A 123 8.28 4.96 5.35
C ILE A 123 8.20 6.42 4.88
N VAL A 124 7.04 7.07 5.03
CA VAL A 124 6.85 8.47 4.62
C VAL A 124 7.74 9.42 5.44
N VAL A 125 7.80 9.24 6.75
CA VAL A 125 8.62 10.09 7.63
C VAL A 125 10.11 9.89 7.37
N VAL A 126 10.57 8.63 7.24
CA VAL A 126 11.99 8.36 6.97
C VAL A 126 12.39 8.90 5.60
N THR A 127 11.54 8.74 4.58
CA THR A 127 11.81 9.28 3.24
C THR A 127 11.85 10.81 3.26
N ASP A 128 10.94 11.45 4.00
CA ASP A 128 10.89 12.91 4.12
C ASP A 128 12.18 13.51 4.72
N ILE A 129 12.66 12.91 5.82
CA ILE A 129 13.91 13.32 6.47
C ILE A 129 15.09 13.20 5.50
N VAL A 130 15.19 12.08 4.79
CA VAL A 130 16.31 11.81 3.88
C VAL A 130 16.27 12.70 2.63
N VAL A 131 15.09 12.93 2.05
CA VAL A 131 14.89 13.84 0.91
C VAL A 131 15.26 15.27 1.32
N THR A 132 14.78 15.73 2.47
CA THR A 132 15.07 17.08 2.97
C THR A 132 16.55 17.24 3.25
N TRP A 133 17.18 16.26 3.89
CA TRP A 133 18.62 16.30 4.17
C TRP A 133 19.46 16.35 2.89
N ALA A 134 19.14 15.49 1.92
CA ALA A 134 19.85 15.46 0.63
C ALA A 134 19.71 16.77 -0.13
N MET A 135 18.50 17.32 -0.23
CA MET A 135 18.21 18.52 -1.02
C MET A 135 18.74 19.82 -0.40
N ILE A 136 18.93 19.88 0.92
CA ILE A 136 19.56 21.04 1.57
C ILE A 136 21.09 21.01 1.39
N GLY A 137 21.69 19.81 1.43
CA GLY A 137 23.13 19.63 1.23
C GLY A 137 23.57 19.91 -0.19
N ASP A 138 22.69 19.63 -1.17
CA ASP A 138 22.92 20.00 -2.57
C ASP A 138 22.57 21.49 -2.76
N THR A 139 23.52 22.29 -3.26
CA THR A 139 23.40 23.76 -3.45
C THR A 139 22.44 24.18 -4.58
N SER A 140 21.46 23.34 -4.88
CA SER A 140 20.50 23.50 -5.97
C SER A 140 19.52 24.66 -5.78
N PHE A 141 19.48 25.30 -4.61
CA PHE A 141 18.59 26.42 -4.31
C PHE A 141 19.30 27.77 -4.46
N PRO A 142 18.60 28.83 -4.91
CA PRO A 142 19.17 30.17 -4.98
C PRO A 142 19.74 30.62 -3.63
N GLU A 143 20.95 31.18 -3.61
CA GLU A 143 21.59 31.69 -2.40
C GLU A 143 20.76 32.76 -1.66
N SER A 144 19.84 33.43 -2.38
CA SER A 144 18.93 34.42 -1.81
C SER A 144 17.80 33.83 -0.96
N TRP A 145 17.61 32.50 -0.98
CA TRP A 145 16.56 31.84 -0.21
C TRP A 145 17.02 31.57 1.22
N SER A 146 16.15 31.85 2.18
CA SER A 146 16.38 31.42 3.56
C SER A 146 16.28 29.90 3.67
N LEU A 147 16.98 29.31 4.64
CA LEU A 147 16.89 27.87 4.95
C LEU A 147 15.44 27.40 5.11
N LEU A 148 14.62 28.19 5.80
CA LEU A 148 13.20 27.90 6.00
C LEU A 148 12.43 27.86 4.67
N THR A 149 12.70 28.81 3.76
CA THR A 149 12.07 28.85 2.44
C THR A 149 12.40 27.59 1.63
N SER A 150 13.67 27.18 1.61
CA SER A 150 14.10 25.97 0.90
C SER A 150 13.42 24.72 1.46
N ILE A 151 13.38 24.56 2.79
CA ILE A 151 12.66 23.47 3.44
C ILE A 151 11.18 23.47 3.05
N LEU A 152 10.50 24.62 3.13
CA LEU A 152 9.08 24.71 2.79
C LEU A 152 8.80 24.33 1.34
N VAL A 153 9.67 24.70 0.39
CA VAL A 153 9.53 24.32 -1.02
C VAL A 153 9.73 22.82 -1.23
N ILE A 154 10.75 22.23 -0.61
CA ILE A 154 10.98 20.77 -0.65
C ILE A 154 9.77 20.03 -0.10
N GLN A 155 9.29 20.44 1.09
CA GLN A 155 8.15 19.85 1.77
C GLN A 155 6.86 20.00 0.95
N ALA A 156 6.62 21.16 0.34
CA ALA A 156 5.47 21.38 -0.53
C ALA A 156 5.49 20.43 -1.74
N GLY A 157 6.65 20.26 -2.39
CA GLY A 157 6.81 19.31 -3.49
C GLY A 157 6.59 17.86 -3.05
N TYR A 158 7.21 17.47 -1.93
CA TYR A 158 7.08 16.13 -1.37
C TYR A 158 5.62 15.79 -1.02
N TYR A 159 4.93 16.65 -0.26
CA TYR A 159 3.54 16.43 0.11
C TYR A 159 2.58 16.49 -1.07
N ALA A 160 2.87 17.27 -2.12
CA ALA A 160 2.09 17.25 -3.35
C ALA A 160 2.14 15.87 -4.03
N VAL A 161 3.34 15.30 -4.19
CA VAL A 161 3.52 13.95 -4.78
C VAL A 161 2.87 12.88 -3.91
N MET A 162 3.05 12.96 -2.60
CA MET A 162 2.45 12.02 -1.65
C MET A 162 0.92 12.12 -1.64
N GLY A 163 0.37 13.33 -1.70
CA GLY A 163 -1.08 13.58 -1.76
C GLY A 163 -1.71 12.99 -3.02
N ILE A 164 -1.09 13.19 -4.19
CA ILE A 164 -1.55 12.61 -5.46
C ILE A 164 -1.50 11.08 -5.39
N SER A 165 -0.39 10.52 -4.89
CA SER A 165 -0.21 9.08 -4.76
C SER A 165 -1.26 8.45 -3.84
N PHE A 166 -1.54 9.09 -2.70
CA PHE A 166 -2.58 8.67 -1.77
C PHE A 166 -3.98 8.76 -2.41
N LEU A 167 -4.28 9.85 -3.12
CA LEU A 167 -5.55 10.04 -3.79
C LEU A 167 -5.82 8.93 -4.82
N ILE A 168 -4.82 8.58 -5.64
CA ILE A 168 -4.91 7.48 -6.60
C ILE A 168 -5.20 6.15 -5.87
N GLY A 169 -4.45 5.86 -4.81
CA GLY A 169 -4.65 4.66 -3.98
C GLY A 169 -6.05 4.60 -3.39
N TYR A 170 -6.54 5.72 -2.86
CA TYR A 170 -7.88 5.85 -2.30
C TYR A 170 -8.98 5.64 -3.36
N LEU A 171 -8.84 6.23 -4.55
CA LEU A 171 -9.80 6.06 -5.64
C LEU A 171 -9.86 4.60 -6.12
N ILE A 172 -8.73 3.92 -6.20
CA ILE A 172 -8.67 2.49 -6.53
C ILE A 172 -9.39 1.66 -5.45
N TRP A 173 -9.12 1.92 -4.17
CA TRP A 173 -9.78 1.24 -3.07
C TRP A 173 -11.30 1.49 -3.06
N ARG A 174 -11.73 2.75 -3.24
CA ARG A 174 -13.15 3.15 -3.26
C ARG A 174 -13.91 2.43 -4.38
N LYS A 175 -13.30 2.24 -5.55
CA LYS A 175 -13.94 1.58 -6.68
C LYS A 175 -13.93 0.05 -6.58
N LYS A 176 -12.87 -0.56 -6.02
CA LYS A 176 -12.69 -2.03 -6.05
C LYS A 176 -13.00 -2.70 -4.71
N SER A 177 -12.35 -2.27 -3.64
CA SER A 177 -12.38 -2.96 -2.35
C SER A 177 -13.55 -2.53 -1.47
N ARG A 178 -13.92 -1.24 -1.48
CA ARG A 178 -15.04 -0.73 -0.68
C ARG A 178 -16.38 -1.46 -0.91
N PRO A 179 -16.86 -1.68 -2.15
CA PRO A 179 -18.12 -2.40 -2.35
C PRO A 179 -18.04 -3.84 -1.87
N LEU A 180 -16.90 -4.51 -2.06
CA LEU A 180 -16.69 -5.88 -1.58
C LEU A 180 -16.72 -5.94 -0.05
N VAL A 181 -16.03 -5.02 0.64
CA VAL A 181 -16.03 -4.95 2.11
C VAL A 181 -17.45 -4.74 2.64
N ARG A 182 -18.24 -3.87 2.02
CA ARG A 182 -19.65 -3.66 2.41
C ARG A 182 -20.49 -4.94 2.25
N ASN A 183 -20.34 -5.65 1.13
CA ASN A 183 -21.06 -6.90 0.90
C ASN A 183 -20.63 -8.00 1.88
N LEU A 184 -19.33 -8.12 2.15
CA LEU A 184 -18.79 -9.06 3.12
C LEU A 184 -19.33 -8.79 4.53
N THR A 185 -19.34 -7.53 4.97
CA THR A 185 -19.91 -7.16 6.27
C THR A 185 -21.38 -7.57 6.37
N ARG A 186 -22.20 -7.28 5.35
CA ARG A 186 -23.62 -7.65 5.40
C ARG A 186 -23.85 -9.16 5.51
N ILE A 187 -23.13 -9.96 4.72
CA ILE A 187 -23.27 -11.43 4.76
C ILE A 187 -22.78 -11.99 6.11
N ILE A 188 -21.72 -11.43 6.68
CA ILE A 188 -21.23 -11.83 8.02
C ILE A 188 -22.30 -11.53 9.08
N ASP A 189 -22.97 -10.38 8.98
CA ASP A 189 -24.01 -10.00 9.93
C ASP A 189 -25.25 -10.90 9.77
N GLU A 190 -25.69 -11.20 8.53
CA GLU A 190 -26.78 -12.15 8.23
C GLU A 190 -26.50 -13.55 8.84
N LEU A 191 -25.30 -14.10 8.61
CA LEU A 191 -24.90 -15.41 9.15
C LEU A 191 -24.86 -15.43 10.68
N ARG A 192 -24.45 -14.33 11.32
CA ARG A 192 -24.44 -14.24 12.79
C ARG A 192 -25.83 -14.16 13.39
N THR A 193 -26.78 -13.50 12.70
CA THR A 193 -28.17 -13.41 13.15
C THR A 193 -28.88 -14.76 13.03
N ASP A 194 -28.60 -15.54 11.99
CA ASP A 194 -29.15 -16.90 11.84
C ASP A 194 -28.56 -17.90 12.86
N GLU A 195 -27.32 -17.68 13.33
CA GLU A 195 -26.67 -18.50 14.36
C GLU A 195 -27.12 -18.16 15.80
N THR A 196 -27.82 -17.03 16.02
CA THR A 196 -28.47 -16.74 17.30
C THR A 196 -29.87 -17.38 17.35
N PRO A 197 -30.08 -18.52 18.04
CA PRO A 197 -31.43 -18.99 18.28
C PRO A 197 -32.20 -17.91 19.06
N MET A 198 -33.46 -17.67 18.68
CA MET A 198 -34.42 -16.91 19.48
C MET A 198 -34.64 -17.64 20.82
N ASN A 199 -33.73 -17.46 21.76
CA ASN A 199 -33.88 -17.90 23.15
C ASN A 199 -34.43 -16.79 24.07
N ASP A 200 -34.77 -15.63 23.49
CA ASP A 200 -35.41 -14.52 24.20
C ASP A 200 -36.83 -14.29 23.66
N LEU A 201 -37.73 -15.26 23.86
CA LEU A 201 -39.18 -15.08 23.87
C LEU A 201 -39.80 -15.92 24.99
#